data_AF-A0A1Q6R544-F1
#
_entry.id   AF-A0A1Q6R544-F1
#
_cell.length_a   1.000
_cell.length_b   1.000
_cell.length_c   1.000
_cell.angle_alpha   90.00
_cell.angle_beta   90.00
_cell.angle_gamma   90.00
#
_symmetry.space_group_name_H-M   'P 1'
#
loop_
_entity.id
_entity.type
_entity.pdbx_description
1 polymer ?
#
loop_
_entity_poly.entity_id
_entity_poly.type
_entity_poly.pdbx_seq_one_letter_code
_entity_poly.pdbx_strand_id
1 'polypeptide(L)'
;MERQDVIKLFGYWKSAGLKPPVSASSMEGQESMVRTFLDQYRDLTGEQVQYLRNALCRLQYWPRFYDVDDALANYRRERDAEQKKPITQASPAGLRKSAKLWAWTKWKLRQHRDIIPYMPTHNEILLYGQKMGLNRNEIVSNYRLLQVILNDANYCTAVGEEDIGYKVYVNPDREVCFSVTTAKGFEPNRMIQVDHDPLVANPKLANFL
;
A
#
# COMPACT_ATOMS: atom_id res chain seq x y z
N MET A 1 10.53 8.58 36.03
CA MET A 1 10.31 7.19 36.48
C MET A 1 11.58 6.48 36.12
N GLU A 2 12.34 6.01 37.11
CA GLU A 2 13.51 5.18 36.85
C GLU A 2 13.06 3.89 36.15
N ARG A 3 13.82 3.43 35.15
CA ARG A 3 13.55 2.17 34.46
C ARG A 3 13.48 1.07 35.51
N GLN A 4 12.42 0.26 35.52
CA GLN A 4 12.39 -0.88 36.43
C GLN A 4 13.54 -1.81 36.07
N ASP A 5 14.19 -2.38 37.09
CA ASP A 5 15.20 -3.39 36.88
C ASP A 5 14.60 -4.54 36.07
N VAL A 6 15.18 -4.79 34.89
CA VAL A 6 14.76 -5.83 33.95
C VAL A 6 14.69 -7.19 34.63
N ILE A 7 15.55 -7.43 35.63
CA ILE A 7 15.57 -8.66 36.41
C ILE A 7 14.28 -8.81 37.25
N LYS A 8 13.76 -7.72 37.82
CA LYS A 8 12.48 -7.75 38.56
C LYS A 8 11.30 -8.04 37.63
N LEU A 9 11.31 -7.45 36.45
CA LEU A 9 10.27 -7.66 35.43
C LEU A 9 10.23 -9.12 34.95
N PHE A 10 11.42 -9.70 34.73
CA PHE A 10 11.55 -11.12 34.38
C PHE A 10 11.10 -12.03 35.52
N GLY A 11 11.44 -11.68 36.76
CA GLY A 11 10.97 -12.39 37.95
C GLY A 11 9.45 -12.41 38.02
N TYR A 12 8.80 -11.27 37.77
CA TYR A 12 7.34 -11.15 37.72
C TYR A 12 6.75 -12.04 36.61
N TRP A 13 7.21 -11.92 35.37
CA TRP A 13 6.68 -12.72 34.26
C TRP A 13 6.87 -14.22 34.46
N LYS A 14 8.04 -14.64 34.95
CA LYS A 14 8.31 -16.04 35.27
C LYS A 14 7.41 -16.55 36.39
N SER A 15 7.17 -15.74 37.43
CA SER A 15 6.24 -16.10 38.52
C SER A 15 4.78 -16.19 38.07
N ALA A 16 4.41 -15.44 37.02
CA ALA A 16 3.10 -15.49 36.38
C ALA A 16 2.94 -16.65 35.37
N GLY A 17 3.95 -17.53 35.24
CA GLY A 17 3.91 -18.68 34.33
C GLY A 17 4.13 -18.32 32.85
N LEU A 18 4.54 -17.08 32.55
CA LEU A 18 4.88 -16.67 31.20
C LEU A 18 6.25 -17.26 30.80
N LYS A 19 6.44 -17.46 29.49
CA LYS A 19 7.72 -17.89 28.89
C LYS A 19 8.22 -16.77 27.95
N PRO A 20 9.45 -16.84 27.42
CA PRO A 20 9.89 -15.90 26.39
C PRO A 20 8.94 -15.84 25.18
N PRO A 21 8.87 -14.72 24.45
CA PRO A 21 7.82 -14.47 23.44
C PRO A 21 7.60 -15.62 22.44
N VAL A 22 8.66 -16.11 21.77
CA VAL A 22 8.52 -17.23 20.81
C VAL A 22 8.22 -18.58 21.49
N SER A 23 8.54 -18.72 22.78
CA SER A 23 8.36 -19.97 23.53
C SER A 23 7.12 -19.97 24.44
N ALA A 24 6.29 -18.92 24.41
CA ALA A 24 5.16 -18.73 25.32
C ALA A 24 3.77 -18.86 24.69
N SER A 25 2.92 -19.44 25.52
CA SER A 25 1.46 -19.50 25.59
C SER A 25 0.74 -18.23 25.11
N SER A 26 -0.24 -18.42 24.22
CA SER A 26 -1.17 -17.44 23.60
C SER A 26 -0.59 -16.10 23.07
N MET A 27 -1.04 -15.66 21.89
CA MET A 27 -0.65 -14.35 21.34
C MET A 27 -0.89 -13.20 22.33
N GLU A 28 -1.96 -13.27 23.11
CA GLU A 28 -2.28 -12.26 24.13
C GLU A 28 -1.22 -12.16 25.24
N GLY A 29 -0.67 -13.29 25.69
CA GLY A 29 0.39 -13.30 26.70
C GLY A 29 1.69 -12.68 26.19
N GLN A 30 2.02 -12.96 24.92
CA GLN A 30 3.19 -12.38 24.24
C GLN A 30 3.03 -10.86 24.07
N GLU A 31 1.87 -10.42 23.60
CA GLU A 31 1.59 -9.00 23.40
C GLU A 31 1.57 -8.21 24.70
N SER A 32 0.96 -8.77 25.76
CA SER A 32 0.90 -8.15 27.08
C SER A 32 2.29 -7.94 27.69
N MET A 33 3.16 -8.95 27.55
CA MET A 33 4.55 -8.88 28.02
C MET A 33 5.36 -7.81 27.29
N VAL A 34 5.34 -7.83 25.96
CA VAL A 34 6.09 -6.88 25.14
C VAL A 34 5.57 -5.46 25.35
N ARG A 35 4.25 -5.28 25.51
CA ARG A 35 3.65 -4.00 25.86
C ARG A 35 4.14 -3.50 27.23
N THR A 36 4.08 -4.34 28.26
CA THR A 36 4.57 -3.99 29.60
C THR A 36 6.05 -3.60 29.61
N PHE A 37 6.85 -4.21 28.72
CA PHE A 37 8.25 -3.85 28.54
C PHE A 37 8.44 -2.49 27.86
N LEU A 38 7.68 -2.23 26.78
CA LEU A 38 7.78 -0.99 26.01
C LEU A 38 7.18 0.22 26.73
N ASP A 39 6.21 0.03 27.63
CA ASP A 39 5.63 1.09 28.47
C ASP A 39 6.68 1.76 29.39
N GLN A 40 7.86 1.16 29.55
CA GLN A 40 8.99 1.76 30.28
C GLN A 40 9.71 2.86 29.48
N TYR A 41 9.45 2.98 28.18
CA TYR A 41 10.04 3.98 27.31
C TYR A 41 9.08 5.15 27.11
N ARG A 42 9.50 6.35 27.54
CA ARG A 42 8.65 7.56 27.52
C ARG A 42 8.54 8.21 26.14
N ASP A 43 9.53 8.02 25.29
CA ASP A 43 9.72 8.83 24.07
C ASP A 43 9.53 8.03 22.77
N LEU A 44 8.74 6.96 22.81
CA LEU A 44 8.41 6.18 21.62
C LEU A 44 7.14 6.73 20.94
N THR A 45 7.24 6.95 19.64
CA THR A 45 6.07 7.22 18.79
C THR A 45 5.23 5.95 18.59
N GLY A 46 3.94 6.09 18.26
CA GLY A 46 3.07 4.93 17.99
C GLY A 46 3.59 4.01 16.88
N GLU A 47 4.26 4.57 15.87
CA GLU A 47 4.89 3.81 14.78
C GLU A 47 6.08 2.99 15.28
N GLN A 48 6.96 3.59 16.10
CA GLN A 48 8.09 2.91 16.72
C GLN A 48 7.62 1.79 17.65
N VAL A 49 6.57 2.03 18.44
CA VAL A 49 5.97 1.00 19.31
C VAL A 49 5.49 -0.17 18.47
N GLN A 50 4.78 0.06 17.36
CA GLN A 50 4.29 -1.02 16.51
C GLN A 50 5.44 -1.82 15.88
N TYR A 51 6.48 -1.14 15.40
CA TYR A 51 7.68 -1.79 14.85
C TYR A 51 8.38 -2.66 15.90
N LEU A 52 8.62 -2.10 17.08
CA LEU A 52 9.27 -2.78 18.20
C LEU A 52 8.45 -3.97 18.69
N ARG A 53 7.12 -3.86 18.76
CA ARG A 53 6.24 -4.99 19.11
C ARG A 53 6.48 -6.18 18.19
N ASN A 54 6.50 -5.94 16.88
CA ASN A 54 6.74 -7.00 15.89
C ASN A 54 8.13 -7.62 16.01
N ALA A 55 9.16 -6.83 16.31
CA ALA A 55 10.52 -7.30 16.49
C ALA A 55 10.69 -8.15 17.76
N LEU A 56 10.18 -7.65 18.89
CA LEU A 56 10.38 -8.26 20.21
C LEU A 56 9.52 -9.51 20.40
N CYS A 57 8.32 -9.58 19.81
CA CYS A 57 7.49 -10.79 19.86
C CYS A 57 8.15 -12.00 19.17
N ARG A 58 9.21 -11.79 18.36
CA ARG A 58 9.95 -12.84 17.66
C ARG A 58 11.21 -13.32 18.39
N LEU A 59 11.45 -12.86 19.61
CA LEU A 59 12.60 -13.27 20.39
C LEU A 59 12.37 -14.64 21.06
N GLN A 60 13.38 -15.51 20.95
CA GLN A 60 13.42 -16.80 21.65
C GLN A 60 13.75 -16.67 23.14
N TYR A 61 14.11 -15.47 23.59
CA TYR A 61 14.50 -15.14 24.95
C TYR A 61 13.77 -13.87 25.41
N TRP A 62 13.85 -13.59 26.71
CA TRP A 62 13.19 -12.42 27.30
C TRP A 62 13.76 -11.11 26.74
N PRO A 63 12.91 -10.16 26.30
CA PRO A 63 13.38 -8.88 25.75
C PRO A 63 14.31 -8.13 26.70
N ARG A 64 15.43 -7.65 26.20
CA ARG A 64 16.41 -6.82 26.93
C ARG A 64 16.40 -5.41 26.35
N PHE A 65 16.97 -4.46 27.09
CA PHE A 65 17.09 -3.07 26.60
C PHE A 65 17.91 -2.99 25.30
N TYR A 66 18.98 -3.79 25.20
CA TYR A 66 19.77 -3.91 23.98
C TYR A 66 18.92 -4.26 22.74
N ASP A 67 17.95 -5.16 22.89
CA ASP A 67 17.12 -5.61 21.76
C ASP A 67 16.19 -4.49 21.27
N VAL A 68 15.82 -3.56 22.16
CA VAL A 68 15.06 -2.35 21.80
C VAL A 68 15.95 -1.34 21.10
N ASP A 69 17.14 -1.10 21.63
CA ASP A 69 18.09 -0.15 21.05
C ASP A 69 18.53 -0.60 19.65
N ASP A 70 18.82 -1.88 19.45
CA ASP A 70 19.16 -2.45 18.15
C ASP A 70 17.98 -2.38 17.16
N ALA A 71 16.77 -2.73 17.61
CA ALA A 71 15.58 -2.62 16.77
C ALA A 71 15.23 -1.17 16.41
N LEU A 72 15.44 -0.21 17.32
CA LEU A 72 15.31 1.23 17.02
C LEU A 72 16.36 1.70 16.02
N ALA A 73 17.60 1.21 16.12
CA ALA A 73 18.65 1.51 15.16
C ALA A 73 18.33 0.93 13.77
N ASN A 74 17.75 -0.27 13.70
CA ASN A 74 17.24 -0.86 12.47
C ASN A 74 16.08 -0.03 11.88
N TYR A 75 15.10 0.36 12.70
CA TYR A 75 13.99 1.23 12.28
C TYR A 75 14.49 2.54 11.66
N ARG A 76 15.46 3.21 12.29
CA ARG A 76 16.06 4.45 11.75
C ARG A 76 16.75 4.20 10.41
N ARG A 77 17.53 3.11 10.29
CA ARG A 77 18.20 2.74 9.04
C ARG A 77 17.20 2.45 7.92
N GLU A 78 16.10 1.76 8.21
CA GLU A 78 15.04 1.47 7.23
C GLU A 78 14.33 2.75 6.78
N ARG A 79 14.01 3.66 7.71
CA ARG A 79 13.40 4.96 7.40
C ARG A 79 14.33 5.84 6.57
N ASP A 80 15.61 5.89 6.93
CA ASP A 80 16.63 6.62 6.18
C ASP A 80 16.83 6.02 4.79
N ALA A 81 16.80 4.69 4.66
CA ALA A 81 16.87 4.01 3.38
C ALA A 81 15.61 4.24 2.54
N GLU A 82 14.44 4.33 3.15
CA GLU A 82 13.18 4.62 2.46
C GLU A 82 13.07 6.09 2.01
N GLN A 83 13.62 7.02 2.79
CA GLN A 83 13.77 8.43 2.39
C GLN A 83 14.87 8.65 1.36
N LYS A 84 15.95 7.85 1.39
CA LYS A 84 17.06 7.89 0.43
C LYS A 84 16.85 7.00 -0.79
N LYS A 85 15.79 6.18 -0.85
CA LYS A 85 15.39 5.57 -2.10
C LYS A 85 15.16 6.75 -3.05
N PRO A 86 15.96 6.94 -4.12
CA PRO A 86 15.55 7.84 -5.17
C PRO A 86 14.13 7.40 -5.53
N ILE A 87 13.21 8.33 -5.75
CA ILE A 87 11.92 8.02 -6.39
C ILE A 87 12.32 7.15 -7.56
N THR A 88 12.12 5.83 -7.45
CA THR A 88 12.57 4.89 -8.46
C THR A 88 11.94 5.46 -9.69
N GLN A 89 12.72 5.94 -10.66
CA GLN A 89 12.17 6.53 -11.87
C GLN A 89 11.19 5.49 -12.36
N ALA A 90 9.90 5.73 -12.14
CA ALA A 90 8.93 4.70 -12.35
C ALA A 90 9.08 4.38 -13.81
N SER A 91 9.27 3.10 -14.14
CA SER A 91 9.52 2.72 -15.52
C SER A 91 8.46 3.41 -16.38
N PRO A 92 8.77 3.83 -17.62
CA PRO A 92 7.78 4.53 -18.45
C PRO A 92 6.43 3.78 -18.52
N ALA A 93 6.43 2.44 -18.38
CA ALA A 93 5.23 1.64 -18.19
C ALA A 93 4.51 1.86 -16.83
N GLY A 94 5.23 1.87 -15.71
CA GLY A 94 4.68 2.15 -14.38
C GLY A 94 4.09 3.57 -14.24
N LEU A 95 4.72 4.57 -14.85
CA LEU A 95 4.18 5.93 -14.91
C LEU A 95 2.88 6.00 -15.73
N ARG A 96 2.85 5.35 -16.91
CA ARG A 96 1.65 5.26 -17.76
C ARG A 96 0.48 4.60 -17.02
N LYS A 97 0.71 3.49 -16.32
CA LYS A 97 -0.31 2.81 -15.51
C LYS A 97 -0.84 3.70 -14.39
N SER A 98 0.04 4.38 -13.68
CA SER A 98 -0.33 5.31 -12.60
C SER A 98 -1.18 6.48 -13.13
N ALA A 99 -0.84 7.01 -14.30
CA ALA A 99 -1.61 8.07 -14.95
C ALA A 99 -3.03 7.60 -15.34
N LYS A 100 -3.19 6.39 -15.88
CA LYS A 100 -4.51 5.81 -16.21
C LYS A 100 -5.39 5.63 -14.97
N LEU A 101 -4.81 5.07 -13.89
CA LEU A 101 -5.52 4.91 -12.61
C LEU A 101 -5.95 6.26 -12.04
N TRP A 102 -5.06 7.25 -12.08
CA TRP A 102 -5.36 8.60 -11.59
C TRP A 102 -6.45 9.30 -12.40
N ALA A 103 -6.42 9.17 -13.72
CA ALA A 103 -7.47 9.68 -14.60
C ALA A 103 -8.83 9.04 -14.29
N TRP A 104 -8.86 7.72 -14.10
CA TRP A 104 -10.06 7.00 -13.67
C TRP A 104 -10.58 7.50 -12.31
N THR A 105 -9.71 7.62 -11.30
CA THR A 105 -10.11 8.11 -9.97
C THR A 105 -10.69 9.52 -10.04
N LYS A 106 -10.06 10.44 -10.76
CA LYS A 106 -10.60 11.80 -10.94
C LYS A 106 -11.98 11.80 -11.59
N TRP A 107 -12.16 10.96 -12.61
CA TRP A 107 -13.44 10.86 -13.31
C TRP A 107 -14.54 10.33 -12.38
N LYS A 108 -14.26 9.33 -11.54
CA LYS A 108 -15.20 8.84 -10.51
C LYS A 108 -15.61 9.89 -9.50
N LEU A 109 -14.62 10.62 -8.98
CA LEU A 109 -14.87 11.66 -8.00
C LEU A 109 -15.75 12.78 -8.57
N ARG A 110 -15.60 13.12 -9.85
CA ARG A 110 -16.47 14.08 -10.56
C ARG A 110 -17.93 13.61 -10.67
N GLN A 111 -18.16 12.31 -10.65
CA GLN A 111 -19.50 11.72 -10.68
C GLN A 111 -20.09 11.46 -9.29
N HIS A 112 -19.39 11.84 -8.21
CA HIS A 112 -19.81 11.56 -6.83
C HIS A 112 -20.11 10.07 -6.56
N ARG A 113 -19.37 9.18 -7.20
CA ARG A 113 -19.58 7.72 -7.08
C ARG A 113 -18.76 7.13 -5.93
N ASP A 114 -19.40 6.24 -5.18
CA ASP A 114 -18.71 5.41 -4.18
C ASP A 114 -17.82 4.37 -4.87
N ILE A 115 -16.58 4.25 -4.39
CA ILE A 115 -15.56 3.35 -4.96
C ILE A 115 -15.65 1.95 -4.34
N ILE A 116 -15.98 1.87 -3.05
CA ILE A 116 -15.82 0.68 -2.22
C ILE A 116 -16.87 -0.42 -2.47
N PRO A 117 -18.18 -0.14 -2.60
CA PRO A 117 -19.18 -1.21 -2.56
C PRO A 117 -19.20 -2.10 -3.82
N TYR A 118 -18.52 -1.69 -4.89
CA TYR A 118 -18.49 -2.41 -6.17
C TYR A 118 -17.16 -3.13 -6.41
N MET A 119 -16.30 -3.26 -5.40
CA MET A 119 -14.97 -3.85 -5.57
C MET A 119 -15.06 -5.33 -5.96
N PRO A 120 -14.47 -5.72 -7.11
CA PRO A 120 -14.46 -7.11 -7.54
C PRO A 120 -13.51 -7.94 -6.67
N THR A 121 -13.86 -9.20 -6.51
CA THR A 121 -13.03 -10.23 -5.87
C THR A 121 -11.81 -10.56 -6.73
N HIS A 122 -10.80 -11.17 -6.09
CA HIS A 122 -9.61 -11.64 -6.80
C HIS A 122 -9.95 -12.61 -7.94
N ASN A 123 -10.89 -13.54 -7.71
CA ASN A 123 -11.28 -14.52 -8.69
C ASN A 123 -11.97 -13.89 -9.91
N GLU A 124 -12.82 -12.88 -9.71
CA GLU A 124 -13.45 -12.14 -10.81
C GLU A 124 -12.40 -11.44 -11.69
N ILE A 125 -11.38 -10.84 -11.07
CA ILE A 125 -10.27 -10.20 -11.79
C ILE A 125 -9.48 -11.23 -12.62
N LEU A 126 -9.17 -12.39 -12.05
CA LEU A 126 -8.46 -13.46 -12.75
C LEU A 126 -9.26 -13.97 -13.95
N LEU A 127 -10.54 -14.29 -13.76
CA LEU A 127 -11.42 -14.80 -14.81
C LEU A 127 -11.61 -13.77 -15.93
N TYR A 128 -11.76 -12.49 -15.58
CA TYR A 128 -11.88 -11.43 -16.57
C TYR A 128 -10.60 -11.25 -17.38
N GLY A 129 -9.44 -11.24 -16.73
CA GLY A 129 -8.15 -11.18 -17.44
C GLY A 129 -7.92 -12.37 -18.39
N GLN A 130 -8.31 -13.57 -17.98
CA GLN A 130 -8.26 -14.77 -18.83
C GLN A 130 -9.19 -14.67 -20.04
N LYS A 131 -10.42 -14.16 -19.87
CA LYS A 131 -11.35 -13.91 -20.97
C LYS A 131 -10.81 -12.88 -21.98
N MET A 132 -9.97 -11.95 -21.53
CA MET A 132 -9.24 -11.01 -22.39
C MET A 132 -8.00 -11.62 -23.07
N GLY A 133 -7.72 -12.91 -22.85
CA GLY A 133 -6.61 -13.62 -23.45
C GLY A 133 -5.26 -13.35 -22.78
N LEU A 134 -5.24 -12.84 -21.54
CA LEU A 134 -4.02 -12.61 -20.76
C LEU A 134 -3.56 -13.88 -20.03
N ASN A 135 -2.25 -14.10 -19.95
CA ASN A 135 -1.67 -15.12 -19.09
C ASN A 135 -1.53 -14.64 -17.63
N ARG A 136 -1.19 -15.55 -16.71
CA ARG A 136 -1.14 -15.25 -15.27
C ARG A 136 -0.21 -14.08 -14.92
N ASN A 137 0.96 -13.99 -15.56
CA ASN A 137 1.93 -12.92 -15.29
C ASN A 137 1.42 -11.57 -15.79
N GLU A 138 0.75 -11.56 -16.95
CA GLU A 138 0.14 -10.37 -17.53
C GLU A 138 -1.07 -9.90 -16.71
N ILE A 139 -1.85 -10.82 -16.14
CA ILE A 139 -2.95 -10.50 -15.23
C ILE A 139 -2.39 -9.83 -13.97
N VAL A 140 -1.34 -10.40 -13.37
CA VAL A 140 -0.68 -9.81 -12.19
C VAL A 140 -0.15 -8.41 -12.51
N SER A 141 0.47 -8.21 -13.69
CA SER A 141 1.00 -6.92 -14.07
C SER A 141 -0.08 -5.87 -14.39
N ASN A 142 -1.29 -6.29 -14.74
CA ASN A 142 -2.44 -5.43 -15.06
C ASN A 142 -3.52 -5.40 -13.96
N TYR A 143 -3.25 -6.01 -12.80
CA TYR A 143 -4.27 -6.31 -11.79
C TYR A 143 -5.11 -5.09 -11.40
N ARG A 144 -4.47 -3.94 -11.16
CA ARG A 144 -5.15 -2.71 -10.76
C ARG A 144 -6.04 -2.13 -11.86
N LEU A 145 -5.63 -2.26 -13.13
CA LEU A 145 -6.42 -1.79 -14.27
C LEU A 145 -7.66 -2.68 -14.47
N LEU A 146 -7.50 -4.00 -14.37
CA LEU A 146 -8.61 -4.95 -14.42
C LEU A 146 -9.59 -4.72 -13.25
N GLN A 147 -9.06 -4.44 -12.05
CA GLN A 147 -9.86 -4.14 -10.87
C GLN A 147 -10.76 -2.92 -11.05
N VAL A 148 -10.23 -1.81 -11.58
CA VAL A 148 -11.03 -0.59 -11.78
C VAL A 148 -12.06 -0.77 -12.90
N ILE A 149 -11.73 -1.50 -13.97
CA ILE A 149 -12.67 -1.82 -15.05
C ILE A 149 -13.85 -2.66 -14.56
N LEU A 150 -13.58 -3.64 -13.69
CA LEU A 150 -14.62 -4.49 -13.13
C LEU A 150 -15.44 -3.79 -12.05
N ASN A 151 -14.82 -2.91 -11.25
CA ASN A 151 -15.55 -2.07 -10.29
C ASN A 151 -16.63 -1.25 -10.98
N ASP A 152 -16.27 -0.73 -12.15
CA ASP A 152 -17.11 0.05 -13.04
C ASP A 152 -18.27 -0.76 -13.61
N ALA A 153 -18.00 -1.95 -14.14
CA ALA A 153 -19.03 -2.87 -14.62
C ALA A 153 -20.02 -3.30 -13.52
N ASN A 154 -19.50 -3.59 -12.32
CA ASN A 154 -20.29 -3.96 -11.16
C ASN A 154 -21.20 -2.82 -10.71
N TYR A 155 -20.71 -1.57 -10.73
CA TYR A 155 -21.55 -0.41 -10.47
C TYR A 155 -22.72 -0.32 -11.45
N CYS A 156 -22.44 -0.36 -12.76
CA CYS A 156 -23.47 -0.24 -13.80
C CYS A 156 -24.54 -1.30 -13.64
N THR A 157 -24.13 -2.51 -13.31
CA THR A 157 -25.04 -3.62 -13.01
C THR A 157 -25.92 -3.33 -11.79
N ALA A 158 -25.34 -2.78 -10.72
CA ALA A 158 -26.05 -2.47 -9.49
C ALA A 158 -27.01 -1.28 -9.61
N VAL A 159 -26.70 -0.29 -10.44
CA VAL A 159 -27.54 0.91 -10.62
C VAL A 159 -28.45 0.86 -11.86
N GLY A 160 -28.29 -0.15 -12.72
CA GLY A 160 -29.08 -0.31 -13.95
C GLY A 160 -28.67 0.62 -15.09
N GLU A 161 -27.39 1.00 -15.17
CA GLU A 161 -26.83 1.82 -16.26
C GLU A 161 -26.18 0.93 -17.33
N GLU A 162 -26.35 1.27 -18.62
CA GLU A 162 -25.99 0.36 -19.73
C GLU A 162 -24.50 0.32 -20.08
N ASP A 163 -23.73 1.41 -19.91
CA ASP A 163 -22.27 1.39 -20.13
C ASP A 163 -21.62 2.68 -19.59
N ILE A 164 -20.35 2.62 -19.23
CA ILE A 164 -19.54 3.77 -18.80
C ILE A 164 -18.93 4.51 -19.99
N GLY A 165 -19.17 4.00 -21.19
CA GLY A 165 -18.78 4.65 -22.43
C GLY A 165 -17.28 4.62 -22.63
N TYR A 166 -16.60 3.55 -22.21
CA TYR A 166 -15.23 3.27 -22.63
C TYR A 166 -15.08 1.85 -23.18
N LYS A 167 -14.30 1.72 -24.25
CA LYS A 167 -13.90 0.43 -24.81
C LYS A 167 -12.63 -0.06 -24.13
N VAL A 168 -12.67 -1.26 -23.57
CA VAL A 168 -11.51 -1.94 -22.98
C VAL A 168 -10.81 -2.78 -24.06
N TYR A 169 -9.47 -2.74 -24.09
CA TYR A 169 -8.66 -3.54 -25.00
C TYR A 169 -7.28 -3.87 -24.40
N VAL A 170 -6.60 -4.86 -24.99
CA VAL A 170 -5.20 -5.19 -24.67
C VAL A 170 -4.32 -4.65 -25.79
N ASN A 171 -3.31 -3.84 -25.45
CA ASN A 171 -2.39 -3.30 -26.45
C ASN A 171 -1.28 -4.34 -26.83
N PRO A 172 -0.43 -4.07 -27.83
CA PRO A 172 0.66 -4.97 -28.21
C PRO A 172 1.66 -5.27 -27.08
N ASP A 173 1.85 -4.33 -26.14
CA ASP A 173 2.68 -4.50 -24.93
C ASP A 173 2.01 -5.38 -23.86
N ARG A 174 0.85 -5.99 -24.17
CA ARG A 174 0.07 -6.82 -23.25
C ARG A 174 -0.42 -6.06 -22.01
N GLU A 175 -0.60 -4.74 -22.16
CA GLU A 175 -1.16 -3.85 -21.16
C GLU A 175 -2.66 -3.65 -21.41
N VAL A 176 -3.44 -3.74 -20.34
CA VAL A 176 -4.87 -3.40 -20.37
C VAL A 176 -5.04 -1.89 -20.52
N CYS A 177 -5.87 -1.49 -21.47
CA CYS A 177 -6.16 -0.11 -21.78
C CYS A 177 -7.66 0.09 -21.91
N PHE A 178 -8.13 1.31 -21.69
CA PHE A 178 -9.50 1.70 -21.96
C PHE A 178 -9.52 3.06 -22.66
N SER A 179 -10.37 3.20 -23.66
CA SER A 179 -10.59 4.45 -24.42
C SER A 179 -12.03 4.89 -24.28
N VAL A 180 -12.27 6.13 -23.85
CA VAL A 180 -13.62 6.67 -23.73
C VAL A 180 -14.23 6.82 -25.14
N THR A 181 -15.29 6.07 -25.41
CA THR A 181 -16.17 6.24 -26.57
C THR A 181 -17.24 7.25 -26.21
N THR A 182 -16.97 8.54 -26.39
CA THR A 182 -18.05 9.53 -26.46
C THR A 182 -18.74 9.43 -27.82
N ALA A 183 -20.07 9.43 -27.82
CA ALA A 183 -20.93 9.43 -29.03
C ALA A 183 -20.79 10.66 -29.94
N LYS A 184 -19.76 11.51 -29.76
CA LYS A 184 -19.35 12.55 -30.69
C LYS A 184 -17.83 12.59 -30.70
N GLY A 185 -17.27 12.31 -31.87
CA GLY A 185 -15.85 12.15 -32.20
C GLY A 185 -14.88 12.85 -31.26
N PHE A 186 -14.18 12.05 -30.46
CA PHE A 186 -12.84 12.40 -30.01
C PHE A 186 -11.89 11.53 -30.83
N GLU A 187 -11.01 12.17 -31.62
CA GLU A 187 -10.02 11.43 -32.38
C GLU A 187 -8.99 10.78 -31.44
N PRO A 188 -8.58 9.52 -31.68
CA PRO A 188 -7.62 8.82 -30.82
C PRO A 188 -6.20 9.40 -30.85
N ASN A 189 -5.96 10.49 -31.60
CA ASN A 189 -4.63 11.07 -31.79
C ASN A 189 -4.19 12.08 -30.73
N ARG A 190 -4.93 12.19 -29.62
CA ARG A 190 -4.34 12.66 -28.37
C ARG A 190 -4.30 11.49 -27.40
N MET A 191 -3.30 10.63 -27.56
CA MET A 191 -2.56 10.19 -26.37
C MET A 191 -2.46 11.41 -25.47
N ILE A 192 -2.90 11.29 -24.23
CA ILE A 192 -2.63 12.27 -23.19
C ILE A 192 -1.18 12.69 -23.40
N GLN A 193 -0.98 13.90 -23.93
CA GLN A 193 0.33 14.51 -23.99
C GLN A 193 0.66 14.67 -22.51
N VAL A 194 1.42 13.70 -22.00
CA VAL A 194 2.09 13.87 -20.73
C VAL A 194 3.16 14.88 -21.09
N ASP A 195 2.84 16.16 -20.90
CA ASP A 195 3.84 17.22 -20.91
C ASP A 195 4.84 16.83 -19.81
N HIS A 196 5.91 16.15 -20.24
CA HIS A 196 7.10 15.98 -19.44
C HIS A 196 7.85 17.30 -19.46
N ASP A 197 7.33 18.28 -18.71
CA ASP A 197 8.16 19.40 -18.28
C ASP A 197 7.78 19.82 -16.85
N PRO A 198 8.42 19.23 -15.82
CA PRO A 198 8.18 19.61 -14.42
C PRO A 198 8.65 21.04 -14.09
N LEU A 199 9.26 21.77 -15.02
CA LEU A 199 9.91 23.06 -14.77
C LEU A 199 9.17 24.29 -15.29
N VAL A 200 8.03 24.15 -15.98
CA VAL A 200 7.35 25.32 -16.58
C VAL A 200 6.15 25.83 -15.77
N ALA A 201 5.72 25.13 -14.73
CA ALA A 201 4.44 25.43 -14.06
C ALA A 201 4.51 26.28 -12.77
N ASN A 202 5.66 26.86 -12.39
CA ASN A 202 5.66 27.72 -11.19
C ASN A 202 6.66 28.90 -11.23
N PRO A 203 6.27 30.07 -11.77
CA PRO A 203 7.11 31.26 -11.74
C PRO A 203 7.34 31.84 -10.33
N LYS A 204 6.75 31.26 -9.27
CA LYS A 204 6.97 31.70 -7.88
C LYS A 204 8.12 30.99 -7.15
N LEU A 205 8.80 30.01 -7.77
CA LEU A 205 9.93 29.29 -7.15
C LEU A 205 11.31 29.70 -7.68
N ALA A 206 11.39 30.68 -8.59
CA ALA A 206 12.67 31.17 -9.13
C ALA A 206 13.39 32.20 -8.22
N ASN A 207 12.76 32.65 -7.12
CA ASN A 207 13.30 33.73 -6.26
C ASN A 207 13.82 33.23 -4.90
N PHE A 208 14.34 32.01 -4.81
CA PHE A 208 15.05 31.53 -3.62
C PHE A 208 16.44 30.97 -3.95
N LEU A 209 17.15 31.68 -4.82
CA LEU A 209 18.60 31.89 -4.69
C LEU A 209 18.83 33.18 -3.89
#